data_AF-A0A1B6YEE2-F1
#
_entry.id   AF-A0A1B6YEE2-F1
#
_cell.length_a   1.000
_cell.length_b   1.000
_cell.length_c   1.000
_cell.angle_alpha   90.00
_cell.angle_beta   90.00
_cell.angle_gamma   90.00
#
_symmetry.space_group_name_H-M   'P 1'
#
loop_
_entity.id
_entity.type
_entity.pdbx_description
1 polymer ?
#
loop_
_entity_poly.entity_id
_entity_poly.type
_entity_poly.pdbx_seq_one_letter_code
_entity_poly.pdbx_strand_id
1 'polypeptide(L)'
;MKREYKILIGGVFFTGLLFLIPSLMGYIWAGLFLSLFGSVIYLIVLYRYGKKNFINTDSGKVTLIFLALLIVNSLAIFTFDYYRADTQRELLREIRITIDSSIIETEIRAELLEVYRAYLLSNEKGDDVSVIEVATDFFGERLKDDQRFQVKTAELEKELNFVYYTDPGSDSFAIFSTAPLSQSWDDDFENWNGSVGLLQTKTTLTKEGVTHERQN
;
A
#
# COMPACT_ATOMS: atom_id res chain seq x y z
N MET A 1 -51.82 -3.35 1.97
CA MET A 1 -50.62 -4.02 2.56
C MET A 1 -50.76 -4.03 4.08
N LYS A 2 -50.73 -5.20 4.74
CA LYS A 2 -50.84 -5.28 6.21
C LYS A 2 -49.67 -4.54 6.88
N ARG A 3 -49.89 -4.05 8.10
CA ARG A 3 -48.92 -3.23 8.85
C ARG A 3 -47.59 -3.96 9.09
N GLU A 4 -47.61 -5.29 9.21
CA GLU A 4 -46.39 -6.09 9.38
C GLU A 4 -45.47 -5.99 8.15
N TYR A 5 -46.02 -6.11 6.93
CA TYR A 5 -45.24 -6.00 5.70
C TYR A 5 -44.58 -4.64 5.53
N LYS A 6 -45.25 -3.55 5.96
CA LYS A 6 -44.67 -2.20 5.91
C LYS A 6 -43.46 -2.07 6.83
N ILE A 7 -43.50 -2.66 8.03
CA ILE A 7 -42.38 -2.66 8.97
C ILE A 7 -41.22 -3.49 8.41
N LEU A 8 -41.52 -4.67 7.85
CA LEU A 8 -40.51 -5.55 7.27
C LEU A 8 -39.78 -4.89 6.10
N ILE A 9 -40.52 -4.40 5.12
CA ILE A 9 -39.95 -3.76 3.93
C ILE A 9 -39.24 -2.46 4.31
N GLY A 10 -39.84 -1.65 5.18
CA GLY A 10 -39.22 -0.41 5.66
C GLY A 10 -37.88 -0.62 6.35
N GLY A 11 -37.76 -1.67 7.16
CA GLY A 11 -36.50 -2.05 7.79
C GLY A 11 -35.40 -2.39 6.78
N VAL A 12 -35.73 -3.19 5.76
CA VAL A 12 -34.79 -3.58 4.70
C VAL A 12 -34.32 -2.38 3.89
N PHE A 13 -35.23 -1.48 3.51
CA PHE A 13 -34.85 -0.26 2.80
C PHE A 13 -34.00 0.66 3.67
N PHE A 14 -34.34 0.82 4.95
CA PHE A 14 -33.60 1.67 5.86
C PHE A 14 -32.17 1.17 6.08
N THR A 15 -31.97 -0.13 6.35
CA THR A 15 -30.62 -0.70 6.52
C THR A 15 -29.84 -0.69 5.21
N GLY A 16 -30.51 -0.93 4.07
CA GLY A 16 -29.91 -0.82 2.75
C GLY A 16 -29.42 0.59 2.43
N LEU A 17 -30.21 1.63 2.74
CA LEU A 17 -29.81 3.02 2.56
C LEU A 17 -28.65 3.42 3.46
N LEU A 18 -28.62 2.95 4.71
CA LEU A 18 -27.52 3.17 5.64
C LEU A 18 -26.19 2.59 5.13
N PHE A 19 -26.23 1.50 4.35
CA PHE A 19 -25.05 0.98 3.67
C PHE A 19 -24.71 1.77 2.39
N LEU A 20 -25.72 1.99 1.53
CA LEU A 20 -25.50 2.53 0.18
C LEU A 20 -24.98 3.96 0.20
N ILE A 21 -25.50 4.84 1.06
CA ILE A 21 -25.13 6.27 1.06
C ILE A 21 -23.63 6.44 1.36
N PRO A 22 -23.08 5.89 2.46
CA PRO A 22 -21.63 5.99 2.73
C PRO A 22 -20.79 5.21 1.72
N SER A 23 -21.28 4.06 1.25
CA SER A 23 -20.54 3.25 0.27
C SER A 23 -20.36 3.96 -1.07
N LEU A 24 -21.37 4.71 -1.54
CA LEU A 24 -21.26 5.53 -2.75
C LEU A 24 -20.25 6.69 -2.62
N MET A 25 -19.94 7.11 -1.39
CA MET A 25 -18.93 8.12 -1.09
C MET A 25 -17.53 7.51 -0.84
N GLY A 26 -17.35 6.20 -1.05
CA GLY A 26 -16.09 5.50 -0.80
C GLY A 26 -15.88 5.03 0.64
N TYR A 27 -16.79 5.34 1.57
CA TYR A 27 -16.70 4.94 2.98
C TYR A 27 -17.41 3.60 3.24
N ILE A 28 -16.89 2.53 2.65
CA ILE A 28 -17.50 1.18 2.71
C ILE A 28 -17.64 0.69 4.17
N TRP A 29 -16.60 0.87 4.99
CA TRP A 29 -16.61 0.46 6.41
C TRP A 29 -17.64 1.22 7.24
N ALA A 30 -17.76 2.53 7.01
CA ALA A 30 -18.78 3.34 7.66
C ALA A 30 -20.18 2.88 7.24
N GLY A 31 -20.38 2.54 5.97
CA GLY A 31 -21.63 1.98 5.46
C GLY A 31 -21.98 0.64 6.10
N LEU A 32 -21.03 -0.29 6.19
CA LEU A 32 -21.22 -1.58 6.86
C LEU A 32 -21.57 -1.40 8.34
N PHE A 33 -20.85 -0.52 9.05
CA PHE A 33 -21.12 -0.22 10.46
C PHE A 33 -22.52 0.38 10.67
N LEU A 34 -22.89 1.38 9.86
CA LEU A 34 -24.21 2.01 9.94
C LEU A 34 -25.34 1.02 9.62
N SER A 35 -25.15 0.15 8.63
CA SER A 35 -26.11 -0.90 8.30
C SER A 35 -26.26 -1.92 9.42
N LEU A 36 -25.15 -2.34 10.05
CA LEU A 36 -25.18 -3.22 11.22
C LEU A 36 -25.94 -2.57 12.38
N PHE A 37 -25.62 -1.31 12.69
CA PHE A 37 -26.28 -0.56 13.75
C PHE A 37 -27.78 -0.37 13.48
N GLY A 38 -28.15 0.01 12.25
CA GLY A 38 -29.53 0.10 11.80
C GLY A 38 -30.27 -1.24 11.91
N SER A 39 -29.60 -2.34 11.60
CA SER A 39 -30.16 -3.69 11.71
C SER A 39 -30.42 -4.07 13.16
N VAL A 40 -29.51 -3.74 14.09
CA VAL A 40 -29.73 -3.94 15.54
C VAL A 40 -30.95 -3.16 16.03
N ILE A 41 -31.06 -1.88 15.68
CA ILE A 41 -32.23 -1.04 16.04
C ILE A 41 -33.51 -1.65 15.48
N TYR A 42 -33.49 -2.05 14.22
CA TYR A 42 -34.63 -2.66 13.55
C TYR A 42 -35.06 -3.97 14.24
N LEU A 43 -34.12 -4.84 14.59
CA LEU A 43 -34.39 -6.07 15.34
C LEU A 43 -35.00 -5.80 16.72
N ILE A 44 -34.53 -4.76 17.43
CA ILE A 44 -35.11 -4.33 18.71
C ILE A 44 -36.56 -3.86 18.53
N VAL A 45 -36.83 -3.06 17.50
CA VAL A 45 -38.18 -2.59 17.18
C VAL A 45 -39.10 -3.77 16.83
N LEU A 46 -38.60 -4.72 16.04
CA LEU A 46 -39.34 -5.92 15.64
C LEU A 46 -39.66 -6.81 16.84
N TYR A 47 -38.70 -7.00 17.76
CA TYR A 47 -38.93 -7.70 19.02
C TYR A 47 -40.02 -7.02 19.88
N ARG A 48 -39.94 -5.70 20.05
CA ARG A 48 -40.93 -4.92 20.82
C ARG A 48 -42.33 -5.01 20.20
N TYR A 49 -42.42 -5.00 18.87
CA TYR A 49 -43.69 -5.14 18.16
C TYR A 49 -44.25 -6.56 18.28
N GLY A 50 -43.41 -7.58 18.10
CA GLY A 50 -43.78 -8.99 18.22
C GLY A 50 -44.13 -9.45 19.64
N LYS A 51 -43.63 -8.74 20.67
CA LYS A 51 -43.85 -9.08 22.09
C LYS A 51 -45.32 -9.27 22.47
N LYS A 52 -46.22 -8.49 21.86
CA LYS A 52 -47.67 -8.56 22.14
C LYS A 52 -48.35 -9.79 21.52
N ASN A 53 -47.70 -10.45 20.57
CA ASN A 53 -48.24 -11.56 19.79
C ASN A 53 -47.58 -12.90 20.13
N PHE A 54 -46.72 -12.96 21.15
CA PHE A 54 -46.12 -14.22 21.58
C PHE A 54 -47.14 -15.10 22.30
N ILE A 55 -47.18 -16.37 21.92
CA ILE A 55 -48.11 -17.38 22.44
C ILE A 55 -47.86 -17.63 23.94
N ASN A 56 -46.60 -17.59 24.36
CA ASN A 56 -46.17 -17.76 25.74
C ASN A 56 -44.83 -17.04 26.01
N THR A 57 -44.46 -16.95 27.29
CA THR A 57 -43.20 -16.36 27.75
C THR A 57 -41.96 -17.04 27.17
N ASP A 58 -42.02 -18.35 26.92
CA ASP A 58 -40.88 -19.10 26.38
C ASP A 58 -40.63 -18.80 24.90
N SER A 59 -41.67 -18.57 24.10
CA SER A 59 -41.53 -18.08 22.72
C SER A 59 -40.78 -16.76 22.66
N GLY A 60 -41.06 -15.86 23.63
CA GLY A 60 -40.35 -14.59 23.75
C GLY A 60 -38.88 -14.74 24.13
N LYS A 61 -38.55 -15.70 25.01
CA LYS A 61 -37.16 -16.03 25.37
C LYS A 61 -36.39 -16.63 24.20
N VAL A 62 -36.98 -17.60 23.50
CA VAL A 62 -36.38 -18.23 22.31
C VAL A 62 -36.11 -17.19 21.23
N THR A 63 -37.07 -16.31 20.95
CA THR A 63 -36.90 -15.21 19.98
C THR A 63 -35.75 -14.29 20.39
N LEU A 64 -35.64 -13.95 21.68
CA LEU A 64 -34.57 -13.09 22.18
C LEU A 64 -33.19 -13.75 22.06
N ILE A 65 -33.08 -15.06 22.32
CA ILE A 65 -31.83 -15.82 22.12
C ILE A 65 -31.43 -15.81 20.65
N PHE A 66 -32.38 -16.06 19.73
CA PHE A 66 -32.11 -16.02 18.29
C PHE A 66 -31.65 -14.63 17.84
N LEU A 67 -32.30 -13.56 18.31
CA LEU A 67 -31.88 -12.19 18.00
C LEU A 67 -30.48 -11.89 18.54
N ALA A 68 -30.18 -12.31 19.77
CA ALA A 68 -28.86 -12.14 20.37
C ALA A 68 -27.79 -12.89 19.56
N LEU A 69 -28.05 -14.14 19.14
CA LEU A 69 -27.15 -14.92 18.31
C LEU A 69 -26.90 -14.25 16.96
N LEU A 70 -27.94 -13.72 16.30
CA LEU A 70 -27.79 -12.97 15.05
C LEU A 70 -26.90 -11.74 15.22
N ILE A 71 -27.10 -10.97 16.30
CA ILE A 71 -26.29 -9.77 16.58
C ILE A 71 -24.83 -10.15 16.84
N VAL A 72 -24.58 -11.15 17.70
CA VAL A 72 -23.23 -11.61 18.02
C VAL A 72 -22.51 -12.14 16.78
N ASN A 73 -23.19 -12.95 15.96
CA ASN A 73 -22.61 -13.50 14.74
C ASN A 73 -22.30 -12.39 13.71
N SER A 74 -23.20 -11.41 13.55
CA SER A 74 -22.97 -10.27 12.64
C SER A 74 -21.79 -9.41 13.07
N LEU A 75 -21.64 -9.17 14.39
CA LEU A 75 -20.49 -8.46 14.95
C LEU A 75 -19.18 -9.22 14.75
N ALA A 76 -19.20 -10.54 14.94
CA ALA A 76 -18.03 -11.39 14.74
C ALA A 76 -17.57 -11.38 13.26
N ILE A 77 -18.50 -11.52 12.32
CA ILE A 77 -18.20 -11.45 10.87
C ILE A 77 -17.66 -10.07 10.50
N PHE A 78 -18.32 -8.99 10.94
CA PHE A 78 -17.85 -7.62 10.67
C PHE A 78 -16.42 -7.40 11.17
N THR A 79 -16.11 -7.85 12.39
CA THR A 79 -14.78 -7.72 12.99
C THR A 79 -13.74 -8.54 12.23
N PHE A 80 -14.08 -9.77 11.85
CA PHE A 80 -13.20 -10.65 11.08
C PHE A 80 -12.90 -10.08 9.70
N ASP A 81 -13.92 -9.59 8.99
CA ASP A 81 -13.77 -8.99 7.66
C ASP A 81 -12.96 -7.69 7.72
N TYR A 82 -13.17 -6.86 8.75
CA TYR A 82 -12.39 -5.65 8.98
C TYR A 82 -10.90 -5.97 9.16
N TYR A 83 -10.59 -6.91 10.05
CA TYR A 83 -9.21 -7.34 10.30
C TYR A 83 -8.55 -7.92 9.05
N ARG A 84 -9.27 -8.80 8.33
CA ARG A 84 -8.76 -9.41 7.10
C ARG A 84 -8.47 -8.36 6.02
N ALA A 85 -9.33 -7.36 5.86
CA ALA A 85 -9.12 -6.31 4.87
C ALA A 85 -7.90 -5.44 5.21
N ASP A 86 -7.69 -5.15 6.49
CA ASP A 86 -6.51 -4.43 6.97
C ASP A 86 -5.23 -5.23 6.69
N THR A 87 -5.22 -6.53 7.05
CA THR A 87 -4.11 -7.44 6.73
C THR A 87 -3.85 -7.54 5.23
N GLN A 88 -4.91 -7.60 4.41
CA GLN A 88 -4.77 -7.63 2.94
C GLN A 88 -4.17 -6.33 2.39
N ARG A 89 -4.55 -5.18 2.94
CA ARG A 89 -3.98 -3.89 2.55
C ARG A 89 -2.48 -3.85 2.87
N GLU A 90 -2.10 -4.29 4.06
CA GLU A 90 -0.70 -4.32 4.47
C GLU A 90 0.13 -5.31 3.65
N LEU A 91 -0.39 -6.51 3.39
CA LEU A 91 0.26 -7.51 2.53
C LEU A 91 0.42 -6.99 1.09
N LEU A 92 -0.59 -6.32 0.53
CA LEU A 92 -0.50 -5.73 -0.80
C LEU A 92 0.55 -4.62 -0.87
N ARG A 93 0.68 -3.82 0.20
CA ARG A 93 1.75 -2.82 0.33
C ARG A 93 3.12 -3.50 0.34
N GLU A 94 3.30 -4.54 1.15
CA GLU A 94 4.58 -5.27 1.25
C GLU A 94 4.97 -5.95 -0.08
N ILE A 95 4.02 -6.59 -0.76
CA ILE A 95 4.24 -7.18 -2.09
C ILE A 95 4.70 -6.11 -3.07
N ARG A 96 4.02 -4.95 -3.10
CA ARG A 96 4.38 -3.86 -4.01
C ARG A 96 5.77 -3.30 -3.72
N ILE A 97 6.08 -3.03 -2.45
CA ILE A 97 7.41 -2.58 -2.02
C ILE A 97 8.48 -3.60 -2.46
N THR A 98 8.21 -4.89 -2.28
CA THR A 98 9.16 -5.96 -2.66
C THR A 98 9.39 -5.99 -4.16
N ILE A 99 8.32 -5.90 -4.97
CA ILE A 99 8.42 -5.86 -6.44
C ILE A 99 9.22 -4.63 -6.88
N ASP A 100 8.85 -3.45 -6.40
CA ASP A 100 9.51 -2.19 -6.79
C ASP A 100 10.98 -2.18 -6.38
N SER A 101 11.29 -2.59 -5.15
CA SER A 101 12.68 -2.69 -4.68
C SER A 101 13.48 -3.70 -5.51
N SER A 102 12.89 -4.84 -5.88
CA SER A 102 13.56 -5.88 -6.67
C SER A 102 13.81 -5.42 -8.10
N ILE A 103 12.86 -4.68 -8.70
CA ILE A 103 13.02 -4.09 -10.03
C ILE A 103 14.15 -3.05 -9.98
N ILE A 104 14.11 -2.13 -9.01
CA ILE A 104 15.14 -1.10 -8.85
C ILE A 104 16.51 -1.74 -8.64
N GLU A 105 16.61 -2.73 -7.75
CA GLU A 105 17.87 -3.44 -7.52
C GLU A 105 18.35 -4.09 -8.81
N THR A 106 17.49 -4.83 -9.52
CA THR A 106 17.90 -5.56 -10.72
C THR A 106 18.41 -4.62 -11.83
N GLU A 107 17.66 -3.55 -12.13
CA GLU A 107 18.00 -2.61 -13.20
C GLU A 107 19.27 -1.82 -12.88
N ILE A 108 19.34 -1.21 -11.69
CA ILE A 108 20.49 -0.36 -11.33
C ILE A 108 21.73 -1.19 -11.05
N ARG A 109 21.58 -2.29 -10.32
CA ARG A 109 22.74 -3.12 -9.95
C ARG A 109 23.36 -3.75 -11.19
N ALA A 110 22.56 -4.15 -12.18
CA ALA A 110 23.10 -4.63 -13.44
C ALA A 110 23.95 -3.56 -14.15
N GLU A 111 23.41 -2.35 -14.34
CA GLU A 111 24.16 -1.24 -14.96
C GLU A 111 25.44 -0.91 -14.17
N LEU A 112 25.38 -0.81 -12.83
CA LEU A 112 26.55 -0.51 -12.01
C LEU A 112 27.59 -1.65 -11.98
N LEU A 113 27.16 -2.92 -12.11
CA LEU A 113 28.08 -4.05 -12.23
C LEU A 113 28.81 -4.03 -13.58
N GLU A 114 28.17 -3.58 -14.66
CA GLU A 114 28.83 -3.37 -15.94
C GLU A 114 29.89 -2.26 -15.84
N VAL A 115 29.57 -1.15 -15.18
CA VAL A 115 30.52 -0.06 -14.87
C VAL A 115 31.70 -0.59 -14.04
N TYR A 116 31.42 -1.36 -12.98
CA TYR A 116 32.46 -1.95 -12.13
C TYR A 116 33.38 -2.89 -12.92
N ARG A 117 32.80 -3.70 -13.82
CA ARG A 117 33.58 -4.58 -14.70
C ARG A 117 34.47 -3.78 -15.66
N ALA A 118 33.97 -2.69 -16.22
CA ALA A 118 34.76 -1.81 -17.08
C ALA A 118 35.93 -1.17 -16.30
N TYR A 119 35.69 -0.72 -15.07
CA TYR A 119 36.73 -0.19 -14.18
C TYR A 119 37.84 -1.21 -13.90
N LEU A 120 37.49 -2.46 -13.57
CA LEU A 120 38.48 -3.52 -13.35
C LEU A 120 39.33 -3.78 -14.61
N LEU A 121 38.69 -3.83 -15.78
CA LEU A 121 39.39 -4.05 -17.05
C LEU A 121 40.32 -2.91 -17.46
N SER A 122 39.98 -1.65 -17.15
CA SER A 122 40.84 -0.50 -17.42
C SER A 122 42.09 -0.51 -16.53
N ASN A 123 41.90 -0.79 -15.24
CA ASN A 123 43.03 -0.92 -14.30
C ASN A 123 43.95 -2.11 -14.63
N GLU A 124 43.40 -3.23 -15.09
CA GLU A 124 44.20 -4.37 -15.58
C GLU A 124 45.07 -4.02 -16.79
N LYS A 125 44.63 -3.06 -17.62
CA LYS A 125 45.39 -2.55 -18.78
C LYS A 125 46.41 -1.47 -18.41
N GLY A 126 46.45 -1.03 -17.15
CA GLY A 126 47.37 -0.02 -16.65
C GLY A 126 46.90 1.42 -16.84
N ASP A 127 45.64 1.62 -17.22
CA ASP A 127 45.03 2.95 -17.21
C ASP A 127 44.59 3.24 -15.75
N ASP A 128 45.23 4.20 -15.08
CA ASP A 128 44.89 4.59 -13.69
C ASP A 128 43.62 5.45 -13.68
N VAL A 129 42.47 4.80 -13.89
CA VAL A 129 41.16 5.45 -14.06
C VAL A 129 40.34 5.31 -12.79
N SER A 130 39.69 6.38 -12.34
CA SER A 130 38.83 6.34 -11.15
C SER A 130 37.47 5.65 -11.45
N VAL A 131 36.86 5.03 -10.43
CA VAL A 131 35.51 4.42 -10.56
C VAL A 131 34.48 5.46 -11.00
N ILE A 132 34.60 6.69 -10.51
CA ILE A 132 33.72 7.80 -10.83
C ILE A 132 33.85 8.19 -12.29
N GLU A 133 35.07 8.23 -12.83
CA GLU A 133 35.33 8.55 -14.24
C GLU A 133 34.69 7.51 -15.16
N VAL A 134 34.89 6.21 -14.88
CA VAL A 134 34.24 5.14 -15.65
C VAL A 134 32.72 5.20 -15.56
N ALA A 135 32.17 5.50 -14.37
CA ALA A 135 30.73 5.67 -14.20
C ALA A 135 30.19 6.88 -14.97
N THR A 136 30.90 8.01 -14.91
CA THR A 136 30.53 9.25 -15.59
C THR A 136 30.55 9.08 -17.10
N ASP A 137 31.56 8.38 -17.64
CA ASP A 137 31.65 8.07 -19.06
C ASP A 137 30.53 7.13 -19.52
N PHE A 138 30.25 6.09 -18.73
CA PHE A 138 29.19 5.12 -19.06
C PHE A 138 27.80 5.77 -19.09
N PHE A 139 27.55 6.68 -18.15
CA PHE A 139 26.27 7.37 -18.02
C PHE A 139 26.18 8.70 -18.78
N GLY A 140 27.30 9.18 -19.37
CA GLY A 140 27.54 10.56 -19.82
C GLY A 140 26.35 11.31 -20.43
N GLU A 141 25.74 10.81 -21.50
CA GLU A 141 24.62 11.51 -22.18
C GLU A 141 23.30 11.51 -21.39
N ARG A 142 23.17 10.60 -20.42
CA ARG A 142 21.97 10.47 -19.58
C ARG A 142 22.10 11.29 -18.28
N LEU A 143 23.31 11.74 -17.94
CA LEU A 143 23.58 12.67 -16.84
C LEU A 143 23.26 14.10 -17.33
N LYS A 144 22.02 14.58 -17.10
CA LYS A 144 21.69 15.99 -17.38
C LYS A 144 22.44 16.91 -16.40
N ASP A 145 22.58 18.18 -16.77
CA ASP A 145 23.25 19.23 -15.97
C ASP A 145 22.72 19.37 -14.53
N ASP A 146 21.51 18.87 -14.24
CA ASP A 146 20.85 18.90 -12.93
C ASP A 146 21.08 17.63 -12.08
N GLN A 147 21.97 16.75 -12.52
CA GLN A 147 22.22 15.44 -11.93
C GLN A 147 21.02 14.47 -11.91
N ARG A 148 20.08 14.66 -12.84
CA ARG A 148 18.90 13.79 -12.99
C ARG A 148 18.98 12.93 -14.23
N PHE A 149 18.42 11.74 -14.14
CA PHE A 149 18.51 10.72 -15.17
C PHE A 149 17.13 10.37 -15.72
N GLN A 150 17.06 10.07 -17.02
CA GLN A 150 15.94 9.33 -17.62
C GLN A 150 16.36 7.87 -17.77
N VAL A 151 15.64 6.96 -17.10
CA VAL A 151 15.85 5.52 -17.27
C VAL A 151 15.35 5.11 -18.66
N LYS A 152 16.10 4.21 -19.32
CA LYS A 152 15.90 3.79 -20.72
C LYS A 152 14.55 3.09 -20.97
N THR A 153 13.90 2.61 -19.92
CA THR A 153 12.74 1.73 -20.03
C THR A 153 11.46 2.54 -20.14
N ALA A 154 11.10 2.90 -21.38
CA ALA A 154 9.89 3.65 -21.75
C ALA A 154 8.55 3.06 -21.26
N GLU A 155 8.53 1.85 -20.70
CA GLU A 155 7.33 1.24 -20.09
C GLU A 155 7.24 1.47 -18.56
N LEU A 156 8.36 1.67 -17.86
CA LEU A 156 8.41 1.94 -16.41
C LEU A 156 8.53 3.44 -16.07
N GLU A 157 8.76 4.30 -17.05
CA GLU A 157 8.97 5.75 -16.91
C GLU A 157 7.85 6.51 -16.16
N LYS A 158 6.66 5.92 -15.99
CA LYS A 158 5.58 6.54 -15.23
C LYS A 158 5.61 6.23 -13.73
N GLU A 159 6.44 5.29 -13.29
CA GLU A 159 6.35 4.71 -11.95
C GLU A 159 7.66 4.70 -11.16
N LEU A 160 8.79 5.24 -11.64
CA LEU A 160 10.03 5.28 -10.83
C LEU A 160 10.85 6.53 -11.16
N ASN A 161 11.34 7.25 -10.14
CA ASN A 161 12.24 8.40 -10.31
C ASN A 161 13.64 8.08 -9.78
N PHE A 162 14.67 8.40 -10.56
CA PHE A 162 16.07 8.11 -10.25
C PHE A 162 16.90 9.38 -10.25
N VAL A 163 17.74 9.58 -9.24
CA VAL A 163 18.71 10.68 -9.17
C VAL A 163 20.02 10.18 -8.59
N TYR A 164 21.12 10.67 -9.16
CA TYR A 164 22.44 10.30 -8.71
C TYR A 164 23.05 11.39 -7.83
N TYR A 165 24.01 10.97 -7.02
CA TYR A 165 24.83 11.85 -6.22
C TYR A 165 26.26 11.31 -6.26
N THR A 166 27.18 12.15 -6.69
CA THR A 166 28.61 11.92 -6.45
C THR A 166 28.97 12.59 -5.15
N ASP A 167 29.50 11.82 -4.20
CA ASP A 167 29.91 12.38 -2.92
C ASP A 167 31.23 13.16 -3.09
N PRO A 168 31.24 14.50 -2.92
CA PRO A 168 32.43 15.31 -3.14
C PRO A 168 33.45 15.04 -2.03
N GLY A 169 34.28 14.02 -2.22
CA GLY A 169 35.31 13.61 -1.26
C GLY A 169 35.46 12.10 -1.07
N SER A 170 34.58 11.27 -1.64
CA SER A 170 34.75 9.82 -1.66
C SER A 170 34.77 9.28 -3.10
N ASP A 171 35.56 8.22 -3.35
CA ASP A 171 35.55 7.47 -4.63
C ASP A 171 34.30 6.57 -4.69
N SER A 172 33.12 7.18 -4.58
CA SER A 172 31.83 6.49 -4.60
C SER A 172 30.82 7.16 -5.52
N PHE A 173 30.06 6.34 -6.24
CA PHE A 173 29.00 6.76 -7.13
C PHE A 173 27.67 6.21 -6.62
N ALA A 174 26.75 7.06 -6.17
CA ALA A 174 25.48 6.64 -5.59
C ALA A 174 24.30 7.01 -6.50
N ILE A 175 23.34 6.08 -6.63
CA ILE A 175 22.06 6.29 -7.30
C ILE A 175 20.95 6.11 -6.26
N PHE A 176 20.16 7.16 -6.07
CA PHE A 176 18.92 7.15 -5.32
C PHE A 176 17.74 6.92 -6.25
N SER A 177 16.84 6.05 -5.82
CA SER A 177 15.65 5.69 -6.59
C SER A 177 14.44 5.80 -5.70
N THR A 178 13.34 6.30 -6.27
CA THR A 178 12.08 6.46 -5.55
C THR A 178 10.93 5.91 -6.36
N ALA A 179 10.05 5.16 -5.69
CA ALA A 179 8.81 4.68 -6.28
C ALA A 179 7.64 5.58 -5.85
N PRO A 180 6.99 6.32 -6.77
CA PRO A 180 5.87 7.22 -6.50
C PRO A 180 4.59 6.49 -6.07
N LEU A 181 4.48 5.18 -6.32
CA LEU A 181 3.30 4.37 -5.99
C LEU A 181 3.50 3.45 -4.79
N SER A 182 4.72 3.38 -4.23
CA SER A 182 5.02 2.60 -3.03
C SER A 182 5.28 3.54 -1.88
N GLN A 183 4.42 3.44 -0.87
CA GLN A 183 4.60 4.17 0.39
C GLN A 183 5.66 3.47 1.25
N SER A 184 6.51 4.23 1.91
CA SER A 184 7.44 3.70 2.90
C SER A 184 6.72 3.22 4.15
N TRP A 185 7.45 2.53 5.03
CA TRP A 185 6.94 2.19 6.36
C TRP A 185 6.85 3.39 7.28
N ASP A 186 7.71 4.38 7.04
CA ASP A 186 7.72 5.66 7.73
C ASP A 186 7.03 6.71 6.86
N ASP A 187 5.81 7.08 7.23
CA ASP A 187 5.00 8.07 6.50
C ASP A 187 5.62 9.48 6.55
N ASP A 188 6.55 9.74 7.48
CA ASP A 188 7.22 11.03 7.67
C ASP A 188 8.64 11.07 7.05
N PHE A 189 9.09 9.98 6.41
CA PHE A 189 10.42 9.94 5.79
C PHE A 189 10.51 10.94 4.64
N GLU A 190 11.41 11.90 4.75
CA GLU A 190 11.72 12.85 3.68
C GLU A 190 12.67 12.21 2.65
N ASN A 191 12.14 11.91 1.48
CA ASN A 191 12.89 11.43 0.33
C ASN A 191 13.88 12.49 -0.16
N TRP A 192 14.91 12.05 -0.88
CA TRP A 192 15.93 12.94 -1.44
C TRP A 192 15.34 14.05 -2.34
N ASN A 193 14.18 13.79 -2.96
CA ASN A 193 13.48 14.72 -3.84
C ASN A 193 12.51 15.67 -3.11
N GLY A 194 12.50 15.66 -1.78
CA GLY A 194 11.56 16.43 -0.94
C GLY A 194 10.14 15.86 -0.91
N SER A 195 9.90 14.71 -1.54
CA SER A 195 8.66 13.95 -1.31
C SER A 195 8.70 13.31 0.07
N VAL A 196 7.54 12.99 0.61
CA VAL A 196 7.42 12.41 1.95
C VAL A 196 6.69 11.09 1.87
N GLY A 197 7.22 10.07 2.56
CA GLY A 197 6.56 8.78 2.71
C GLY A 197 6.63 7.88 1.48
N LEU A 198 7.59 8.08 0.56
CA LEU A 198 7.79 7.20 -0.60
C LEU A 198 8.95 6.24 -0.38
N LEU A 199 8.87 5.03 -0.95
CA LEU A 199 9.98 4.07 -0.96
C LEU A 199 11.21 4.69 -1.63
N GLN A 200 12.37 4.61 -0.96
CA GLN A 200 13.68 5.03 -1.43
C GLN A 200 14.73 3.94 -1.25
N THR A 201 15.48 3.71 -2.30
CA THR A 201 16.67 2.86 -2.26
C THR A 201 17.89 3.64 -2.71
N LYS A 202 19.06 3.26 -2.19
CA LYS A 202 20.36 3.81 -2.51
C LYS A 202 21.25 2.66 -2.99
N THR A 203 21.72 2.74 -4.22
CA THR A 203 22.73 1.82 -4.74
C THR A 203 24.05 2.57 -4.86
N THR A 204 25.11 2.06 -4.25
CA THR A 204 26.43 2.71 -4.23
C THR A 204 27.45 1.83 -4.91
N LEU A 205 28.18 2.40 -5.87
CA LEU A 205 29.33 1.80 -6.51
C LEU A 205 30.61 2.37 -5.87
N THR A 206 31.50 1.48 -5.44
CA THR A 206 32.83 1.82 -4.89
C THR A 206 33.90 0.97 -5.56
N LYS A 207 35.17 1.17 -5.18
CA LYS A 207 36.28 0.30 -5.62
C LYS A 207 36.15 -1.16 -5.19
N GLU A 208 35.33 -1.43 -4.18
CA GLU A 208 35.14 -2.77 -3.60
C GLU A 208 33.97 -3.53 -4.26
N GLY A 209 33.07 -2.80 -4.95
CA GLY A 209 31.93 -3.38 -5.66
C GLY A 209 30.68 -2.51 -5.59
N VAL A 210 29.52 -3.14 -5.76
CA VAL A 210 28.20 -2.49 -5.77
C VAL A 210 27.40 -2.94 -4.55
N THR A 211 26.97 -1.98 -3.72
CA THR A 211 26.08 -2.20 -2.58
C THR A 211 24.70 -1.63 -2.86
N HIS A 212 23.66 -2.30 -2.39
CA HIS A 212 22.26 -1.84 -2.51
C HIS A 212 21.64 -1.79 -1.11
N GLU A 213 21.12 -0.63 -0.73
CA GLU A 213 20.53 -0.39 0.58
C GLU A 213 19.15 0.26 0.42
N ARG A 214 18.17 -0.34 1.07
CA ARG A 214 16.85 0.26 1.25
C ARG A 214 16.90 1.28 2.39
N GLN A 215 16.46 2.51 2.16
CA GLN A 215 16.53 3.57 3.17
C GLN A 215 15.27 3.69 4.03
N ASN A 216 14.10 3.26 3.52
CA ASN A 216 12.81 3.29 4.22
C ASN A 216 11.79 2.30 3.62
#